data_AF-A0A806LJR6-F1
#
_entry.id   AF-A0A806LJR6-F1
#
_cell.length_a   1.000
_cell.length_b   1.000
_cell.length_c   1.000
_cell.angle_alpha   90.00
_cell.angle_beta   90.00
_cell.angle_gamma   90.00
#
_symmetry.space_group_name_H-M   'P 1'
#
loop_
_entity.id
_entity.type
_entity.pdbx_description
1 polymer ?
#
loop_
_entity_poly.entity_id
_entity_poly.type
_entity_poly.pdbx_seq_one_letter_code
_entity_poly.pdbx_strand_id
1 'polypeptide(L)'
;MTEDSRPLAAALTAFADEHPLPYAPAQQMFRTLLPDALMKATSRQADRTYFVATGDIPAMWLRDATFQVLPYVQLIKDVPDLKPILEGVLRRELAFVQLDPYANAFNQTANAAHWRDDDETNISVSPQVWERKFEIDTLCAPLPLALRLHTETGDAALFDATFWETFAVILDIFEQEQHHEHSPYFFRRRDTAANDTLPNNGYGTPVAYTGLIWDGFRPSDNRCEYGYHIPANLFAPVYNSSATP
;
A
#
# COMPACT_ATOMS: atom_id res chain seq x y z
N MET A 1 1.80 -0.42 23.59
CA MET A 1 0.73 -1.42 23.43
C MET A 1 -0.52 -0.88 24.12
N THR A 2 -1.61 -0.72 23.37
CA THR A 2 -2.93 -0.50 23.98
C THR A 2 -3.35 -1.77 24.71
N GLU A 3 -4.15 -1.66 25.79
CA GLU A 3 -4.53 -2.83 26.59
C GLU A 3 -5.26 -3.92 25.79
N ASP A 4 -5.89 -3.53 24.68
CA ASP A 4 -6.68 -4.35 23.75
C ASP A 4 -5.84 -5.31 22.89
N SER A 5 -4.53 -5.04 22.74
CA SER A 5 -3.66 -5.81 21.84
C SER A 5 -2.93 -7.00 22.51
N ARG A 6 -3.04 -7.10 23.85
CA ARG A 6 -2.37 -8.15 24.65
C ARG A 6 -2.84 -9.58 24.32
N PRO A 7 -4.13 -9.86 24.14
CA PRO A 7 -4.60 -11.21 23.81
C PRO A 7 -4.06 -11.72 22.47
N LEU A 8 -4.09 -10.86 21.44
CA LEU A 8 -3.56 -11.22 20.12
C LEU A 8 -2.05 -11.46 20.12
N ALA A 9 -1.29 -10.61 20.81
CA ALA A 9 0.15 -10.81 20.96
C ALA A 9 0.48 -12.16 21.65
N ALA A 10 -0.31 -12.54 22.66
CA ALA A 10 -0.19 -13.83 23.31
C ALA A 10 -0.56 -15.00 22.38
N ALA A 11 -1.61 -14.87 21.56
CA ALA A 11 -2.01 -15.89 20.61
C ALA A 11 -0.96 -16.11 19.51
N LEU A 12 -0.39 -15.05 18.94
CA LEU A 12 0.72 -15.14 17.98
C LEU A 12 1.98 -15.74 18.61
N THR A 13 2.24 -15.41 19.87
CA THR A 13 3.33 -16.02 20.64
C THR A 13 3.12 -17.52 20.83
N ALA A 14 1.91 -17.94 21.20
CA ALA A 14 1.55 -19.34 21.34
C ALA A 14 1.66 -20.09 20.00
N PHE A 15 1.19 -19.48 18.91
CA PHE A 15 1.38 -20.01 17.56
C PHE A 15 2.86 -20.28 17.26
N ALA A 16 3.75 -19.34 17.57
CA ALA A 16 5.18 -19.54 17.37
C ALA A 16 5.76 -20.67 18.25
N ASP A 17 5.27 -20.82 19.49
CA ASP A 17 5.69 -21.89 20.39
C ASP A 17 5.22 -23.29 19.91
N GLU A 18 4.08 -23.37 19.23
CA GLU A 18 3.53 -24.60 18.64
C GLU A 18 4.20 -25.00 17.30
N HIS A 19 4.93 -24.08 16.68
CA HIS A 19 5.60 -24.27 15.38
C HIS A 19 7.13 -24.12 15.48
N PRO A 20 7.81 -25.08 16.13
CA PRO A 20 9.24 -24.95 16.41
C PRO A 20 10.09 -25.02 15.13
N LEU A 21 10.96 -24.03 14.97
CA LEU A 21 12.01 -24.01 13.96
C LEU A 21 13.22 -24.82 14.42
N PRO A 22 13.94 -25.50 13.51
CA PRO A 22 15.06 -26.39 13.87
C PRO A 22 16.28 -25.65 14.42
N TYR A 23 16.36 -24.32 14.25
CA TYR A 23 17.48 -23.49 14.70
C TYR A 23 17.02 -22.55 15.82
N ALA A 24 17.57 -22.72 17.03
CA ALA A 24 17.10 -22.01 18.22
C ALA A 24 17.15 -20.47 18.09
N PRO A 25 18.18 -19.84 17.48
CA PRO A 25 18.15 -18.40 17.23
C PRO A 25 17.04 -17.98 16.25
N ALA A 26 16.75 -18.79 15.21
CA ALA A 26 15.60 -18.51 14.34
C ALA A 26 14.26 -18.66 15.07
N GLN A 27 14.12 -19.67 15.94
CA GLN A 27 12.93 -19.82 16.79
C GLN A 27 12.74 -18.59 17.68
N GLN A 28 13.82 -18.12 18.33
CA GLN A 28 13.76 -16.93 19.17
C GLN A 28 13.37 -15.70 18.36
N MET A 29 13.94 -15.51 17.17
CA MET A 29 13.59 -14.41 16.28
C MET A 29 12.12 -14.50 15.84
N PHE A 30 11.65 -15.66 15.41
CA PHE A 30 10.26 -15.86 14.97
C PHE A 30 9.28 -15.56 16.10
N ARG A 31 9.51 -16.15 17.27
CA ARG A 31 8.70 -15.96 18.48
C ARG A 31 8.65 -14.50 18.94
N THR A 32 9.76 -13.77 18.81
CA THR A 32 9.82 -12.36 19.17
C THR A 32 9.17 -11.46 18.12
N LEU A 33 9.53 -11.63 16.84
CA LEU A 33 9.15 -10.71 15.77
C LEU A 33 7.70 -10.88 15.31
N LEU A 34 7.15 -12.10 15.35
CA LEU A 34 5.80 -12.37 14.85
C LEU A 34 4.73 -11.47 15.52
N PRO A 35 4.60 -11.40 16.86
CA PRO A 35 3.70 -10.45 17.48
C PRO A 35 4.23 -9.01 17.43
N ASP A 36 5.53 -8.80 17.63
CA ASP A 36 6.10 -7.45 17.79
C ASP A 36 5.94 -6.58 16.54
N ALA A 37 6.18 -7.15 15.36
CA ALA A 37 6.06 -6.42 14.10
C ALA A 37 4.62 -5.91 13.87
N LEU A 38 3.62 -6.78 14.01
CA LEU A 38 2.21 -6.39 13.86
C LEU A 38 1.78 -5.36 14.92
N MET A 39 2.15 -5.57 16.18
CA MET A 39 1.69 -4.72 17.28
C MET A 39 2.33 -3.33 17.29
N LYS A 40 3.54 -3.19 16.76
CA LYS A 40 4.21 -1.88 16.65
C LYS A 40 3.77 -1.11 15.41
N ALA A 41 3.52 -1.80 14.31
CA ALA A 41 3.11 -1.15 13.07
C ALA A 41 1.63 -0.74 13.10
N THR A 42 0.76 -1.54 13.69
CA THR A 42 -0.69 -1.34 13.59
C THR A 42 -1.28 -0.50 14.73
N SER A 43 -2.21 0.38 14.38
CA SER A 43 -3.02 1.12 15.35
C SER A 43 -4.48 1.15 14.93
N ARG A 44 -5.38 0.81 15.87
CA ARG A 44 -6.83 0.82 15.62
C ARG A 44 -7.37 2.25 15.60
N GLN A 45 -8.26 2.50 14.65
CA GLN A 45 -8.79 3.83 14.35
C GLN A 45 -10.25 3.95 14.80
N ALA A 46 -10.77 5.17 14.89
CA ALA A 46 -12.12 5.43 15.41
C ALA A 46 -13.23 4.77 14.57
N ASP A 47 -13.03 4.67 13.25
CA ASP A 47 -13.90 3.98 12.30
C ASP A 47 -13.71 2.44 12.29
N ARG A 48 -12.94 1.92 13.26
CA ARG A 48 -12.60 0.49 13.43
C ARG A 48 -11.71 -0.09 12.34
N THR A 49 -11.16 0.73 11.45
CA THR A 49 -10.08 0.32 10.54
C THR A 49 -8.73 0.36 11.26
N TYR A 50 -7.67 -0.05 10.56
CA TYR A 50 -6.31 -0.08 11.12
C TYR A 50 -5.37 0.73 10.24
N PHE A 51 -4.56 1.57 10.88
CA PHE A 51 -3.46 2.29 10.24
C PHE A 51 -2.17 1.49 10.48
N VAL A 52 -1.34 1.36 9.44
CA VAL A 52 -0.06 0.63 9.52
C VAL A 52 1.06 1.62 9.27
N ALA A 53 1.80 1.97 10.32
CA ALA A 53 2.97 2.83 10.18
C ALA A 53 4.09 2.08 9.46
N THR A 54 4.84 2.81 8.63
CA THR A 54 5.99 2.26 7.87
C THR A 54 7.15 1.89 8.81
N GLY A 55 7.26 2.57 9.96
CA GLY A 55 8.27 2.31 10.97
C GLY A 55 8.57 3.56 11.77
N ASP A 56 9.77 4.09 11.60
CA ASP A 56 10.21 5.37 12.19
C ASP A 56 9.57 6.59 11.51
N ILE A 57 9.04 6.44 10.30
CA ILE A 57 8.25 7.47 9.61
C ILE A 57 6.77 7.34 10.05
N PRO A 58 6.14 8.41 10.57
CA PRO A 58 4.77 8.38 11.09
C PRO A 58 3.69 8.46 9.99
N ALA A 59 3.89 7.71 8.90
CA ALA A 59 3.00 7.65 7.75
C ALA A 59 2.82 6.20 7.27
N MET A 60 1.75 5.97 6.53
CA MET A 60 1.38 4.69 5.95
C MET A 60 1.61 4.74 4.45
N TRP A 61 2.67 4.08 3.99
CA TRP A 61 2.80 3.69 2.58
C TRP A 61 1.88 2.51 2.30
N LEU A 62 1.09 2.57 1.22
CA LEU A 62 0.15 1.47 0.92
C LEU A 62 0.89 0.16 0.61
N ARG A 63 2.01 0.25 -0.13
CA ARG A 63 2.93 -0.87 -0.36
C ARG A 63 3.37 -1.50 0.96
N ASP A 64 4.00 -0.72 1.83
CA ASP A 64 4.57 -1.21 3.07
C ASP A 64 3.49 -1.76 4.00
N ALA A 65 2.35 -1.10 4.10
CA ALA A 65 1.23 -1.54 4.91
C ALA A 65 0.74 -2.93 4.51
N THR A 66 0.43 -3.11 3.22
CA THR A 66 0.02 -4.40 2.66
C THR A 66 1.06 -5.47 3.00
N PHE A 67 2.33 -5.25 2.65
CA PHE A 67 3.34 -6.31 2.74
C PHE A 67 3.81 -6.59 4.17
N GLN A 68 3.66 -5.63 5.10
CA GLN A 68 3.83 -5.88 6.52
C GLN A 68 2.76 -6.83 7.07
N VAL A 69 1.51 -6.74 6.60
CA VAL A 69 0.40 -7.52 7.17
C VAL A 69 0.05 -8.79 6.37
N LEU A 70 0.43 -8.85 5.09
CA LEU A 70 0.10 -9.97 4.20
C LEU A 70 0.52 -11.35 4.74
N PRO A 71 1.69 -11.54 5.39
CA PRO A 71 2.07 -12.83 5.97
C PRO A 71 1.13 -13.32 7.07
N TYR A 72 0.39 -12.43 7.74
CA TYR A 72 -0.53 -12.80 8.82
C TYR A 72 -1.84 -13.38 8.30
N VAL A 73 -2.18 -13.16 7.02
CA VAL A 73 -3.42 -13.72 6.45
C VAL A 73 -3.42 -15.24 6.57
N GLN A 74 -2.29 -15.90 6.30
CA GLN A 74 -2.19 -17.37 6.39
C GLN A 74 -2.37 -17.94 7.81
N LEU A 75 -2.32 -17.07 8.83
CA LEU A 75 -2.43 -17.45 10.24
C LEU A 75 -3.86 -17.27 10.78
N ILE A 76 -4.81 -16.78 9.98
CA ILE A 76 -6.17 -16.48 10.45
C ILE A 76 -6.87 -17.72 11.01
N LYS A 77 -6.60 -18.92 10.47
CA LYS A 77 -7.22 -20.17 10.97
C LYS A 77 -6.77 -20.51 12.39
N ASP A 78 -5.50 -20.30 12.68
CA ASP A 78 -4.91 -20.58 14.00
C ASP A 78 -5.09 -19.41 14.97
N VAL A 79 -5.15 -18.19 14.46
CA VAL A 79 -5.31 -16.94 15.21
C VAL A 79 -6.45 -16.10 14.61
N PRO A 80 -7.73 -16.44 14.88
CA PRO A 80 -8.90 -15.80 14.25
C PRO A 80 -9.01 -14.28 14.47
N ASP A 81 -8.47 -13.78 15.57
CA ASP A 81 -8.45 -12.35 15.90
C ASP A 81 -7.66 -11.49 14.90
N LEU A 82 -6.86 -12.11 14.01
CA LEU A 82 -6.19 -11.43 12.91
C LEU A 82 -7.17 -10.93 11.83
N LYS A 83 -8.26 -11.66 11.57
CA LYS A 83 -9.21 -11.34 10.49
C LYS A 83 -9.70 -9.88 10.56
N PRO A 84 -10.30 -9.38 11.66
CA PRO A 84 -10.80 -8.01 11.70
C PRO A 84 -9.72 -6.93 11.57
N ILE A 85 -8.46 -7.24 11.94
CA ILE A 85 -7.34 -6.32 11.75
C ILE A 85 -7.00 -6.20 10.28
N LEU A 86 -6.82 -7.33 9.61
CA LEU A 86 -6.40 -7.39 8.22
C LEU A 86 -7.46 -6.83 7.27
N GLU A 87 -8.75 -7.10 7.53
CA GLU A 87 -9.85 -6.47 6.81
C GLU A 87 -9.91 -4.96 7.06
N GLY A 88 -9.63 -4.53 8.29
CA GLY A 88 -9.55 -3.12 8.64
C GLY A 88 -8.38 -2.39 7.98
N VAL A 89 -7.24 -3.05 7.76
CA VAL A 89 -6.12 -2.50 6.98
C VAL A 89 -6.55 -2.32 5.53
N LEU A 90 -7.09 -3.38 4.90
CA LEU A 90 -7.56 -3.32 3.52
C LEU A 90 -8.55 -2.17 3.30
N ARG A 91 -9.55 -2.03 4.17
CA ARG A 91 -10.54 -0.95 4.06
C ARG A 91 -9.92 0.45 4.16
N ARG A 92 -8.87 0.61 4.97
CA ARG A 92 -8.15 1.88 5.07
C ARG A 92 -7.33 2.15 3.80
N GLU A 93 -6.63 1.15 3.28
CA GLU A 93 -5.90 1.28 2.01
C GLU A 93 -6.83 1.68 0.86
N LEU A 94 -7.99 1.03 0.73
CA LEU A 94 -8.98 1.38 -0.30
C LEU A 94 -9.51 2.81 -0.15
N ALA A 95 -9.71 3.28 1.08
CA ALA A 95 -10.12 4.66 1.34
C ALA A 95 -9.02 5.68 0.99
N PHE A 96 -7.75 5.30 1.15
CA PHE A 96 -6.62 6.14 0.75
C PHE A 96 -6.42 6.21 -0.76
N VAL A 97 -6.62 5.10 -1.47
CA VAL A 97 -6.67 5.11 -2.95
C VAL A 97 -7.78 6.05 -3.45
N GLN A 98 -8.97 6.00 -2.84
CA GLN A 98 -10.07 6.91 -3.18
C GLN A 98 -9.78 8.38 -2.86
N LEU A 99 -8.98 8.64 -1.82
CA LEU A 99 -8.60 9.98 -1.43
C LEU A 99 -7.66 10.63 -2.45
N ASP A 100 -6.62 9.91 -2.87
CA ASP A 100 -5.68 10.37 -3.89
C ASP A 100 -4.96 9.16 -4.52
N PRO A 101 -5.37 8.69 -5.71
CA PRO A 101 -4.77 7.51 -6.32
C PRO A 101 -3.35 7.75 -6.88
N TYR A 102 -2.86 8.99 -6.82
CA TYR A 102 -1.49 9.33 -7.18
C TYR A 102 -0.55 9.42 -5.97
N ALA A 103 -1.05 9.24 -4.75
CA ALA A 103 -0.25 9.32 -3.53
C ALA A 103 0.23 7.95 -3.05
N ASN A 104 1.54 7.85 -2.76
CA ASN A 104 2.15 6.66 -2.17
C ASN A 104 1.93 6.55 -0.66
N ALA A 105 1.82 7.69 0.05
CA ALA A 105 1.86 7.73 1.50
C ALA A 105 0.81 8.65 2.14
N PHE A 106 0.27 8.21 3.28
CA PHE A 106 -0.83 8.88 3.97
C PHE A 106 -0.59 9.05 5.47
N ASN A 107 -1.10 10.17 6.00
CA ASN A 107 -1.11 10.47 7.42
C ASN A 107 -2.21 9.70 8.16
N GLN A 108 -1.95 9.40 9.44
CA GLN A 108 -2.96 8.76 10.30
C GLN A 108 -4.19 9.66 10.50
N THR A 109 -4.00 10.97 10.53
CA THR A 109 -5.05 11.99 10.63
C THR A 109 -4.78 13.10 9.61
N ALA A 110 -5.79 13.93 9.32
CA ALA A 110 -5.67 15.11 8.46
C ALA A 110 -4.88 16.24 9.16
N ASN A 111 -3.61 16.00 9.44
CA ASN A 111 -2.72 16.89 10.20
C ASN A 111 -1.82 17.78 9.31
N ALA A 112 -1.92 17.64 7.99
CA ALA A 112 -1.10 18.34 7.00
C ALA A 112 0.41 18.13 7.19
N ALA A 113 0.81 17.01 7.80
CA ALA A 113 2.21 16.61 7.84
C ALA A 113 2.61 16.11 6.45
N HIS A 114 3.77 16.53 5.97
CA HIS A 114 4.30 16.14 4.67
C HIS A 114 5.75 15.74 4.81
N TRP A 115 6.23 14.91 3.89
CA TRP A 115 7.68 14.69 3.76
C TRP A 115 8.41 16.01 3.48
N ARG A 116 7.85 16.83 2.57
CA ARG A 116 8.35 18.15 2.20
C ARG A 116 7.17 19.10 1.93
N ASP A 117 7.18 20.24 2.61
CA ASP A 117 6.12 21.25 2.49
C ASP A 117 6.14 21.98 1.13
N ASP A 118 7.25 21.91 0.40
CA ASP A 118 7.49 22.61 -0.86
C ASP A 118 7.34 21.72 -2.11
N ASP A 119 6.74 20.53 -1.96
CA ASP A 119 6.37 19.68 -3.10
C ASP A 119 5.29 20.37 -3.94
N GLU A 120 5.55 20.48 -5.24
CA GLU A 120 4.63 21.06 -6.21
C GLU A 120 3.92 19.95 -6.99
N THR A 121 2.59 20.00 -7.01
CA THR A 121 1.76 19.05 -7.76
C THR A 121 0.66 19.78 -8.53
N ASN A 122 -0.07 19.06 -9.37
CA ASN A 122 -1.14 19.60 -10.21
C ASN A 122 -2.43 19.96 -9.46
N ILE A 123 -2.53 19.65 -8.17
CA ILE A 123 -3.71 19.90 -7.33
C ILE A 123 -3.30 20.47 -5.97
N SER A 124 -4.29 20.96 -5.22
CA SER A 124 -4.13 21.15 -3.77
C SER A 124 -4.21 19.79 -3.09
N VAL A 125 -3.10 19.35 -2.49
CA VAL A 125 -2.99 18.04 -1.85
C VAL A 125 -3.78 18.02 -0.54
N SER A 126 -4.46 16.91 -0.26
CA SER A 126 -5.19 16.70 1.00
C SER A 126 -4.24 16.75 2.20
N PRO A 127 -4.66 17.32 3.35
CA PRO A 127 -3.86 17.29 4.59
C PRO A 127 -3.62 15.87 5.14
N GLN A 128 -4.26 14.85 4.56
CA GLN A 128 -4.07 13.46 4.93
C GLN A 128 -3.08 12.72 4.00
N VAL A 129 -2.54 13.37 2.97
CA VAL A 129 -1.47 12.80 2.13
C VAL A 129 -0.11 13.23 2.71
N TRP A 130 0.75 12.26 3.01
CA TRP A 130 2.12 12.50 3.48
C TRP A 130 3.07 12.79 2.32
N GLU A 131 2.97 12.01 1.23
CA GLU A 131 3.77 12.16 0.01
C GLU A 131 2.94 11.75 -1.21
N ARG A 132 3.14 12.44 -2.34
CA ARG A 132 2.36 12.27 -3.58
C ARG A 132 3.20 11.79 -4.77
N LYS A 133 4.09 10.83 -4.54
CA LYS A 133 4.84 10.17 -5.61
C LYS A 133 3.99 9.05 -6.22
N PHE A 134 3.74 9.14 -7.52
CA PHE A 134 2.97 8.13 -8.21
C PHE A 134 3.82 6.89 -8.50
N GLU A 135 3.33 5.78 -7.97
CA GLU A 135 3.96 4.47 -8.02
C GLU A 135 2.86 3.45 -8.37
N ILE A 136 2.97 2.76 -9.50
CA ILE A 136 1.96 1.77 -9.92
C ILE A 136 1.72 0.75 -8.81
N ASP A 137 2.78 0.31 -8.11
CA ASP A 137 2.69 -0.72 -7.09
C ASP A 137 1.90 -0.29 -5.84
N THR A 138 1.80 1.01 -5.56
CA THR A 138 0.93 1.57 -4.52
C THR A 138 -0.54 1.22 -4.78
N LEU A 139 -0.99 1.34 -6.04
CA LEU A 139 -2.36 1.01 -6.43
C LEU A 139 -2.59 -0.51 -6.50
N CYS A 140 -1.54 -1.28 -6.79
CA CYS A 140 -1.63 -2.72 -6.85
C CYS A 140 -1.63 -3.39 -5.47
N ALA A 141 -0.91 -2.84 -4.49
CA ALA A 141 -0.65 -3.47 -3.20
C ALA A 141 -1.91 -3.97 -2.44
N PRO A 142 -3.03 -3.21 -2.38
CA PRO A 142 -4.22 -3.68 -1.66
C PRO A 142 -4.88 -4.91 -2.30
N LEU A 143 -4.65 -5.15 -3.59
CA LEU A 143 -5.34 -6.21 -4.34
C LEU A 143 -4.90 -7.63 -3.91
N PRO A 144 -3.59 -7.98 -3.81
CA PRO A 144 -3.16 -9.22 -3.18
C PRO A 144 -3.68 -9.45 -1.77
N LEU A 145 -3.79 -8.40 -0.95
CA LEU A 145 -4.33 -8.53 0.41
C LEU A 145 -5.81 -8.94 0.36
N ALA A 146 -6.62 -8.27 -0.47
CA ALA A 146 -8.02 -8.61 -0.67
C ALA A 146 -8.20 -10.05 -1.19
N LEU A 147 -7.46 -10.43 -2.23
CA LEU A 147 -7.52 -11.76 -2.82
C LEU A 147 -7.09 -12.85 -1.83
N ARG A 148 -6.02 -12.61 -1.05
CA ARG A 148 -5.54 -13.59 -0.07
C ARG A 148 -6.48 -13.71 1.12
N LEU A 149 -7.08 -12.61 1.59
CA LEU A 149 -8.12 -12.63 2.63
C LEU A 149 -9.34 -13.43 2.18
N HIS A 150 -9.82 -13.19 0.96
CA HIS A 150 -10.92 -13.95 0.41
C HIS A 150 -10.57 -15.45 0.28
N THR A 151 -9.39 -15.76 -0.26
CA THR A 151 -8.93 -17.15 -0.42
C THR A 151 -8.83 -17.88 0.91
N GLU A 152 -8.33 -17.22 1.96
CA GLU A 152 -8.14 -17.84 3.27
C GLU A 152 -9.44 -18.02 4.06
N THR A 153 -10.36 -17.06 3.94
CA THR A 153 -11.57 -17.00 4.78
C THR A 153 -12.85 -17.44 4.06
N GLY A 154 -12.86 -17.46 2.73
CA GLY A 154 -14.06 -17.64 1.91
C GLY A 154 -15.02 -16.44 1.94
N ASP A 155 -14.66 -15.35 2.61
CA ASP A 155 -15.55 -14.20 2.81
C ASP A 155 -15.60 -13.32 1.55
N ALA A 156 -16.71 -13.37 0.82
CA ALA A 156 -16.92 -12.54 -0.35
C ALA A 156 -17.44 -11.13 0.01
N ALA A 157 -17.82 -10.87 1.26
CA ALA A 157 -18.29 -9.55 1.69
C ALA A 157 -17.18 -8.49 1.68
N LEU A 158 -15.92 -8.90 1.50
CA LEU A 158 -14.78 -8.02 1.27
C LEU A 158 -14.85 -7.27 -0.06
N PHE A 159 -15.51 -7.84 -1.07
CA PHE A 159 -15.70 -7.23 -2.38
C PHE A 159 -17.02 -6.48 -2.44
N ASP A 160 -17.19 -5.55 -1.49
CA ASP A 160 -18.35 -4.67 -1.42
C ASP A 160 -18.30 -3.54 -2.46
N ALA A 161 -19.28 -2.64 -2.41
CA ALA A 161 -19.34 -1.51 -3.34
C ALA A 161 -18.08 -0.63 -3.30
N THR A 162 -17.53 -0.39 -2.10
CA THR A 162 -16.31 0.42 -1.94
C THR A 162 -15.14 -0.23 -2.66
N PHE A 163 -14.97 -1.55 -2.53
CA PHE A 163 -13.90 -2.26 -3.24
C PHE A 163 -14.00 -2.08 -4.75
N TRP A 164 -15.18 -2.31 -5.33
CA TRP A 164 -15.36 -2.22 -6.78
C TRP A 164 -15.27 -0.78 -7.31
N GLU A 165 -15.75 0.20 -6.54
CA GLU A 165 -15.57 1.61 -6.85
C GLU A 165 -14.08 1.99 -6.83
N THR A 166 -13.31 1.52 -5.85
CA THR A 166 -11.87 1.77 -5.78
C THR A 166 -11.13 1.06 -6.91
N PHE A 167 -11.52 -0.17 -7.24
CA PHE A 167 -10.93 -0.90 -8.35
C PHE A 167 -11.16 -0.19 -9.70
N ALA A 168 -12.35 0.39 -9.91
CA ALA A 168 -12.62 1.22 -11.08
C ALA A 168 -11.70 2.45 -11.14
N VAL A 169 -11.49 3.14 -10.02
CA VAL A 169 -10.52 4.26 -9.95
C VAL A 169 -9.11 3.82 -10.32
N ILE A 170 -8.66 2.65 -9.84
CA ILE A 170 -7.34 2.10 -10.20
C ILE A 170 -7.23 1.88 -11.71
N LEU A 171 -8.25 1.28 -12.33
CA LEU A 171 -8.27 1.03 -13.77
C LEU A 171 -8.29 2.34 -14.58
N ASP A 172 -9.08 3.33 -14.16
CA ASP A 172 -9.15 4.64 -14.82
C ASP A 172 -7.77 5.34 -14.80
N ILE A 173 -7.05 5.27 -13.67
CA ILE A 173 -5.69 5.80 -13.58
C ILE A 173 -4.73 5.03 -14.47
N PHE A 174 -4.79 3.69 -14.47
CA PHE A 174 -3.92 2.89 -15.33
C PHE A 174 -4.16 3.15 -16.82
N GLU A 175 -5.42 3.29 -17.26
CA GLU A 175 -5.76 3.66 -18.64
C GLU A 175 -5.26 5.07 -18.99
N GLN A 176 -5.45 6.05 -18.09
CA GLN A 176 -4.93 7.41 -18.29
C GLN A 176 -3.40 7.41 -18.42
N GLU A 177 -2.70 6.66 -17.59
CA GLU A 177 -1.23 6.63 -17.56
C GLU A 177 -0.61 5.75 -18.65
N GLN A 178 -1.41 5.02 -19.45
CA GLN A 178 -0.93 4.51 -20.75
C GLN A 178 -0.65 5.64 -21.75
N HIS A 179 -1.24 6.81 -21.52
CA HIS A 179 -1.11 8.04 -22.30
C HIS A 179 -0.66 9.21 -21.41
N HIS A 180 0.48 9.06 -20.73
CA HIS A 180 1.00 10.07 -19.79
C HIS A 180 1.15 11.48 -20.41
N GLU A 181 1.33 11.58 -21.73
CA GLU A 181 1.34 12.87 -22.43
C GLU A 181 0.05 13.70 -22.26
N HIS A 182 -1.05 13.06 -21.88
CA HIS A 182 -2.34 13.69 -21.56
C HIS A 182 -2.63 13.73 -20.05
N SER A 183 -1.78 13.12 -19.23
CA SER A 183 -1.97 13.10 -17.78
C SER A 183 -1.79 14.51 -17.21
N PRO A 184 -2.68 14.94 -16.30
CA PRO A 184 -2.47 16.18 -15.56
C PRO A 184 -1.42 16.01 -14.44
N TYR A 185 -1.00 14.79 -14.11
CA TYR A 185 -0.07 14.53 -13.01
C TYR A 185 1.30 15.16 -13.31
N PHE A 186 1.78 15.97 -12.36
CA PHE A 186 3.18 16.32 -12.27
C PHE A 186 3.62 16.32 -10.81
N PHE A 187 4.92 16.10 -10.61
CA PHE A 187 5.55 16.20 -9.30
C PHE A 187 6.90 16.90 -9.40
N ARG A 188 7.09 17.98 -8.63
CA ARG A 188 8.40 18.64 -8.49
C ARG A 188 8.72 18.84 -7.02
N ARG A 189 9.94 18.47 -6.65
CA ARG A 189 10.56 18.80 -5.38
C ARG A 189 11.81 19.64 -5.63
N ARG A 190 11.96 20.73 -4.88
CA ARG A 190 13.09 21.67 -5.01
C ARG A 190 14.24 21.29 -4.10
N ASP A 191 15.44 21.73 -4.47
CA ASP A 191 16.67 21.56 -3.68
C ASP A 191 16.87 20.13 -3.15
N THR A 192 16.55 19.15 -3.99
CA THR A 192 16.65 17.72 -3.67
C THR A 192 17.56 16.99 -4.65
N ALA A 193 17.87 15.73 -4.33
CA ALA A 193 18.61 14.86 -5.22
C ALA A 193 17.83 14.57 -6.50
N ALA A 194 18.52 14.37 -7.62
CA ALA A 194 17.88 14.21 -8.92
C ALA A 194 16.96 12.98 -9.01
N ASN A 195 17.10 12.00 -8.13
CA ASN A 195 16.24 10.83 -8.01
C ASN A 195 14.94 11.09 -7.23
N ASP A 196 14.81 12.24 -6.58
CA ASP A 196 13.70 12.54 -5.66
C ASP A 196 12.70 13.56 -6.25
N THR A 197 12.81 13.86 -7.54
CA THR A 197 11.98 14.83 -8.28
C THR A 197 11.87 14.43 -9.75
N LEU A 198 10.78 14.75 -10.44
CA LEU A 198 10.64 14.40 -11.86
C LEU A 198 11.27 15.48 -12.77
N PRO A 199 12.01 15.08 -13.84
CA PRO A 199 12.51 16.02 -14.83
C PRO A 199 11.38 16.62 -15.68
N ASN A 200 11.72 17.43 -16.67
CA ASN A 200 10.77 18.01 -17.63
C ASN A 200 9.62 18.77 -16.94
N ASN A 201 9.98 19.70 -16.06
CA ASN A 201 9.01 20.45 -15.25
C ASN A 201 8.04 19.58 -14.44
N GLY A 202 8.44 18.37 -14.05
CA GLY A 202 7.66 17.48 -13.20
C GLY A 202 6.86 16.41 -13.93
N TYR A 203 6.91 16.38 -15.28
CA TYR A 203 6.19 15.40 -16.11
C TYR A 203 7.03 14.14 -16.43
N GLY A 204 8.22 14.01 -15.86
CA GLY A 204 9.07 12.85 -16.11
C GLY A 204 9.73 12.86 -17.49
N THR A 205 10.43 11.78 -17.83
CA THR A 205 11.07 11.65 -19.14
C THR A 205 10.02 11.36 -20.22
N PRO A 206 10.15 11.93 -21.44
CA PRO A 206 9.19 11.67 -22.52
C PRO A 206 9.06 10.18 -22.83
N VAL A 207 7.82 9.74 -23.07
CA VAL A 207 7.50 8.36 -23.44
C VAL A 207 6.77 8.32 -24.78
N ALA A 208 6.81 7.16 -25.44
CA ALA A 208 5.98 6.85 -26.59
C ALA A 208 5.01 5.73 -26.20
N TYR A 209 3.82 5.70 -26.79
CA TYR A 209 2.81 4.69 -26.47
C TYR A 209 3.33 3.26 -26.67
N THR A 210 3.16 2.43 -25.63
CA THR A 210 3.50 1.00 -25.65
C THR A 210 2.36 0.08 -25.20
N GLY A 211 1.28 0.64 -24.65
CA GLY A 211 0.26 -0.09 -23.89
C GLY A 211 0.67 -0.40 -22.45
N LEU A 212 1.89 -0.06 -22.02
CA LEU A 212 2.29 -0.09 -20.61
C LEU A 212 1.82 1.17 -19.88
N ILE A 213 1.63 1.04 -18.58
CA ILE A 213 1.27 2.11 -17.66
C ILE A 213 2.55 2.87 -17.30
N TRP A 214 2.52 4.20 -17.39
CA TRP A 214 3.60 5.06 -16.94
C TRP A 214 3.75 5.00 -15.40
N ASP A 215 4.98 5.08 -14.92
CA ASP A 215 5.35 5.00 -13.51
C ASP A 215 6.30 6.17 -13.19
N GLY A 216 5.91 7.04 -12.27
CA GLY A 216 6.72 8.21 -11.92
C GLY A 216 7.91 7.83 -11.06
N PHE A 217 7.65 6.99 -10.06
CA PHE A 217 8.62 6.55 -9.07
C PHE A 217 8.58 5.02 -8.93
N ARG A 218 9.71 4.45 -8.53
CA ARG A 218 9.85 3.01 -8.26
C ARG A 218 9.40 2.73 -6.82
N PRO A 219 9.19 1.46 -6.43
CA PRO A 219 8.95 1.07 -5.04
C PRO A 219 10.02 1.50 -4.01
N SER A 220 11.14 2.06 -4.47
CA SER A 220 12.18 2.65 -3.63
C SER A 220 12.01 4.16 -3.42
N ASP A 221 10.86 4.73 -3.81
CA ASP A 221 10.54 6.16 -3.85
C ASP A 221 11.48 7.02 -4.73
N ASN A 222 12.29 6.36 -5.59
CA ASN A 222 13.19 7.01 -6.53
C ASN A 222 12.52 7.12 -7.89
N ARG A 223 12.70 8.24 -8.58
CA ARG A 223 12.14 8.45 -9.91
C ARG A 223 12.53 7.35 -10.87
N CYS A 224 11.60 7.02 -11.76
CA CYS A 224 11.90 6.22 -12.92
C CYS A 224 12.82 6.98 -13.89
N GLU A 225 13.85 6.29 -14.39
CA GLU A 225 14.70 6.83 -15.46
C GLU A 225 13.94 6.87 -16.80
N TYR A 226 13.24 5.78 -17.10
CA TYR A 226 12.26 5.65 -18.18
C TYR A 226 10.90 5.37 -17.56
N GLY A 227 9.85 6.02 -18.06
CA GLY A 227 8.51 5.95 -17.47
C GLY A 227 7.86 4.56 -17.45
N TYR A 228 8.37 3.56 -18.16
CA TYR A 228 7.80 2.20 -18.13
C TYR A 228 8.62 1.27 -17.23
N HIS A 229 8.29 1.27 -15.94
CA HIS A 229 8.90 0.38 -14.97
C HIS A 229 8.32 -1.04 -15.11
N ILE A 230 9.09 -1.93 -15.73
CA ILE A 230 8.64 -3.28 -16.11
C ILE A 230 8.15 -4.12 -14.92
N PRO A 231 8.84 -4.18 -13.77
CA PRO A 231 8.35 -4.95 -12.62
C PRO A 231 6.99 -4.48 -12.10
N ALA A 232 6.75 -3.17 -12.05
CA ALA A 232 5.46 -2.65 -11.57
C ALA A 232 4.33 -2.90 -12.58
N ASN A 233 4.61 -2.80 -13.88
CA ASN A 233 3.66 -3.20 -14.93
C ASN A 233 3.32 -4.70 -14.91
N LEU A 234 4.27 -5.56 -14.52
CA LEU A 234 3.99 -7.00 -14.31
C LEU A 234 3.13 -7.26 -13.07
N PHE A 235 3.18 -6.36 -12.08
CA PHE A 235 2.37 -6.45 -10.88
C PHE A 235 0.94 -5.92 -11.09
N ALA A 236 0.75 -5.02 -12.06
CA ALA A 236 -0.55 -4.48 -12.40
C ALA A 236 -1.54 -5.58 -12.84
N PRO A 237 -2.81 -5.49 -12.43
CA PRO A 237 -3.85 -6.42 -12.85
C PRO A 237 -3.99 -6.35 -14.38
N VAL A 238 -3.77 -7.48 -15.05
CA VAL A 238 -3.94 -7.58 -16.50
C VAL A 238 -5.42 -7.77 -16.79
N TYR A 239 -6.09 -6.73 -17.31
CA TYR A 239 -7.40 -6.90 -17.92
C TYR A 239 -7.23 -7.66 -19.24
N ASN A 240 -7.72 -8.89 -19.29
CA ASN A 240 -7.77 -9.66 -20.53
C ASN A 240 -9.18 -9.60 -21.13
N SER A 241 -9.38 -8.73 -22.12
CA SER A 241 -10.65 -8.58 -22.84
C SER A 241 -11.09 -9.84 -23.61
N SER A 242 -10.20 -10.85 -23.76
CA SER A 242 -10.54 -12.12 -24.40
C SER A 242 -11.14 -13.16 -23.44
N ALA A 243 -11.29 -12.85 -22.15
CA ALA A 243 -12.03 -13.70 -21.23
C ALA A 243 -13.53 -13.35 -21.31
N THR A 244 -14.20 -13.87 -22.34
CA THR A 244 -15.68 -13.93 -22.36
C THR A 244 -16.16 -14.77 -21.16
N PRO A 245 -17.25 -14.36 -20.48
CA PRO A 245 -17.81 -15.08 -19.34
C PRO A 245 -18.26 -16.52 -19.67
#